data_AF-A0A819ZNC1-F1
#
_entry.id   AF-A0A819ZNC1-F1
#
_cell.length_a   1.000
_cell.length_b   1.000
_cell.length_c   1.000
_cell.angle_alpha   90.00
_cell.angle_beta   90.00
_cell.angle_gamma   90.00
#
_symmetry.space_group_name_H-M   'P 1'
#
loop_
_entity.id
_entity.type
_entity.pdbx_description
1 polymer ?
#
loop_
_entity_poly.entity_id
_entity_poly.type
_entity_poly.pdbx_seq_one_letter_code
_entity_poly.pdbx_strand_id
1 'polypeptide(L)'
;MNIIVVGGSLAGLFAGIALKRLGHNVHILERNSEPFLQDQGAGIVAGTETRDYMGTFDKCRRDFVVESVFRHYLDIQGNEIHREDWSQYMTSWDLVYYILRSNFDGIENEYCKVPDQAGGKTIYDYDANVTNMKVENGEVTLFYEQENRKKSIKGDVLIAADGASSSIRALLYPDLERKYAGYIAWRGTILESELSEPVASALVERFTFFHAPGTQILSYIIPAFIGIFDDEIDSPETVKCLEIRKFDTYKNFDFNFDQLLAPKAKVLTHLQIDRIGTFT
;
A
#
# COMPACT_ATOMS: atom_id res chain seq x y z
N MET A 1 -13.10 -13.23 -21.73
CA MET A 1 -12.65 -11.90 -22.17
C MET A 1 -11.16 -11.76 -21.90
N ASN A 2 -10.49 -10.92 -22.69
CA ASN A 2 -9.14 -10.43 -22.46
C ASN A 2 -9.25 -9.03 -21.85
N ILE A 3 -8.78 -8.87 -20.63
CA ILE A 3 -8.92 -7.64 -19.85
C ILE A 3 -7.52 -7.08 -19.64
N ILE A 4 -7.34 -5.80 -19.98
CA ILE A 4 -6.10 -5.09 -19.75
C ILE A 4 -6.28 -4.21 -18.51
N VAL A 5 -5.34 -4.30 -17.58
CA VAL A 5 -5.30 -3.49 -16.36
C VAL A 5 -4.03 -2.66 -16.41
N VAL A 6 -4.13 -1.35 -16.23
CA VAL A 6 -2.96 -0.45 -16.19
C VAL A 6 -2.72 -0.07 -14.75
N GLY A 7 -1.55 -0.40 -14.22
CA GLY A 7 -1.18 -0.33 -12.81
C GLY A 7 -1.14 -1.71 -12.14
N GLY A 8 0.03 -2.10 -11.63
CA GLY A 8 0.32 -3.39 -11.01
C GLY A 8 0.45 -3.36 -9.48
N SER A 9 0.00 -2.28 -8.85
CA SER A 9 -0.14 -2.21 -7.38
C SER A 9 -1.48 -2.83 -6.93
N LEU A 10 -1.84 -2.63 -5.65
CA LEU A 10 -2.97 -3.26 -4.99
C LEU A 10 -4.26 -3.21 -5.80
N ALA A 11 -4.70 -2.03 -6.25
CA ALA A 11 -5.97 -1.88 -6.96
C ALA A 11 -6.03 -2.73 -8.25
N GLY A 12 -4.94 -2.76 -9.02
CA GLY A 12 -4.85 -3.55 -10.24
C GLY A 12 -4.80 -5.06 -9.95
N LEU A 13 -4.07 -5.47 -8.91
CA LEU A 13 -3.99 -6.86 -8.48
C LEU A 13 -5.32 -7.37 -7.90
N PHE A 14 -6.01 -6.57 -7.08
CA PHE A 14 -7.36 -6.86 -6.58
C PHE A 14 -8.33 -7.09 -7.76
N ALA A 15 -8.37 -6.18 -8.72
CA ALA A 15 -9.21 -6.36 -9.90
C ALA A 15 -8.79 -7.61 -10.71
N GLY A 16 -7.49 -7.76 -10.96
CA GLY A 16 -6.96 -8.83 -11.79
C GLY A 16 -7.18 -10.22 -11.23
N ILE A 17 -7.03 -10.42 -9.91
CA ILE A 17 -7.27 -11.71 -9.26
C ILE A 17 -8.75 -12.06 -9.30
N ALA A 18 -9.66 -11.13 -8.95
CA ALA A 18 -11.09 -11.40 -9.03
C ALA A 18 -11.51 -11.83 -10.45
N LEU A 19 -11.05 -11.10 -11.46
CA LEU A 19 -11.34 -11.40 -12.88
C LEU A 19 -10.71 -12.72 -13.35
N LYS A 20 -9.47 -13.00 -12.94
CA LYS A 20 -8.80 -14.29 -13.17
C LYS A 20 -9.64 -15.44 -12.62
N ARG A 21 -10.12 -15.32 -11.37
CA ARG A 21 -10.92 -16.36 -10.70
C ARG A 21 -12.29 -16.56 -11.36
N LEU A 22 -12.81 -15.53 -12.04
CA LEU A 22 -14.01 -15.62 -12.89
C LEU A 22 -13.72 -16.21 -14.30
N GLY A 23 -12.49 -16.65 -14.58
CA GLY A 23 -12.11 -17.30 -15.83
C GLY A 23 -11.72 -16.35 -16.96
N HIS A 24 -11.48 -15.06 -16.68
CA HIS A 24 -11.01 -14.10 -17.68
C HIS A 24 -9.49 -14.06 -17.77
N ASN A 25 -8.98 -13.77 -18.97
CA ASN A 25 -7.55 -13.53 -19.16
C ASN A 25 -7.26 -12.08 -18.76
N VAL A 26 -6.23 -11.86 -17.94
CA VAL A 26 -5.88 -10.54 -17.41
C VAL A 26 -4.43 -10.23 -17.73
N HIS A 27 -4.19 -9.07 -18.34
CA HIS A 27 -2.85 -8.54 -18.59
C HIS A 27 -2.67 -7.24 -17.80
N ILE A 28 -1.79 -7.25 -16.81
CA ILE A 28 -1.40 -6.07 -16.04
C ILE A 28 -0.18 -5.41 -16.69
N LEU A 29 -0.27 -4.12 -16.97
CA LEU A 29 0.84 -3.27 -17.41
C LEU A 29 1.23 -2.34 -16.24
N GLU A 30 2.42 -2.53 -15.68
CA GLU A 30 3.01 -1.70 -14.63
C GLU A 30 4.13 -0.83 -15.20
N ARG A 31 4.12 0.47 -14.89
CA ARG A 31 5.09 1.45 -15.40
C ARG A 31 6.46 1.36 -14.74
N ASN A 32 6.52 0.83 -13.51
CA ASN A 32 7.77 0.72 -12.76
C ASN A 32 8.78 -0.14 -13.52
N SER A 33 10.02 0.33 -13.65
CA SER A 33 11.07 -0.37 -14.40
C SER A 33 11.54 -1.65 -13.72
N GLU A 34 11.33 -1.77 -12.41
CA GLU A 34 11.66 -2.98 -11.65
C GLU A 34 10.47 -3.94 -11.60
N PRO A 35 10.72 -5.27 -11.64
CA PRO A 35 9.69 -6.30 -11.63
C PRO A 35 8.86 -6.34 -10.35
N PHE A 36 9.41 -5.78 -9.27
CA PHE A 36 8.76 -5.66 -7.98
C PHE A 36 8.67 -4.19 -7.58
N LEU A 37 7.47 -3.80 -7.20
CA LEU A 37 7.22 -2.55 -6.52
C LEU A 37 7.77 -2.64 -5.10
N GLN A 38 8.26 -1.51 -4.60
CA GLN A 38 8.77 -1.36 -3.24
C GLN A 38 7.98 -0.23 -2.58
N ASP A 39 7.39 -0.48 -1.42
CA ASP A 39 6.75 0.55 -0.61
C ASP A 39 7.09 0.35 0.88
N GLN A 40 8.40 0.28 1.17
CA GLN A 40 9.06 0.41 2.49
C GLN A 40 8.21 0.18 3.77
N GLY A 41 7.38 -0.87 3.81
CA GLY A 41 6.47 -1.17 4.90
C GLY A 41 5.35 -0.16 5.16
N ALA A 42 4.86 0.60 4.17
CA ALA A 42 3.75 1.53 4.38
C ALA A 42 2.52 0.80 4.90
N GLY A 43 2.03 1.18 6.08
CA GLY A 43 0.86 0.56 6.68
C GLY A 43 -0.43 1.06 6.05
N ILE A 44 -1.42 0.20 5.96
CA ILE A 44 -2.73 0.52 5.40
C ILE A 44 -3.82 -0.10 6.28
N VAL A 45 -4.98 0.53 6.29
CA VAL A 45 -6.15 -0.01 6.99
C VAL A 45 -6.72 -1.15 6.15
N ALA A 46 -6.79 -2.34 6.74
CA ALA A 46 -7.49 -3.49 6.19
C ALA A 46 -8.96 -3.47 6.64
N GLY A 47 -9.74 -2.58 6.00
CA GLY A 47 -11.19 -2.47 6.25
C GLY A 47 -11.96 -3.76 5.97
N THR A 48 -13.25 -3.78 6.29
CA THR A 48 -14.12 -4.95 6.10
C THR A 48 -14.11 -5.42 4.66
N GLU A 49 -14.19 -4.51 3.69
CA GLU A 49 -14.20 -4.80 2.26
C GLU A 49 -12.91 -5.49 1.80
N THR A 50 -11.76 -5.01 2.29
CA THR A 50 -10.45 -5.64 2.03
C THR A 50 -10.41 -7.05 2.62
N ARG A 51 -10.88 -7.22 3.87
CA ARG A 51 -10.88 -8.54 4.53
C ARG A 51 -11.83 -9.53 3.86
N ASP A 52 -13.02 -9.10 3.46
CA ASP A 52 -13.99 -9.92 2.76
C ASP A 52 -13.48 -10.35 1.37
N TYR A 53 -12.82 -9.41 0.66
CA TYR A 53 -12.13 -9.74 -0.58
C TYR A 53 -11.08 -10.82 -0.34
N MET A 54 -10.18 -10.62 0.64
CA MET A 54 -9.10 -11.55 0.91
C MET A 54 -9.65 -12.92 1.31
N GLY A 55 -10.67 -12.98 2.18
CA GLY A 55 -11.34 -14.22 2.55
C GLY A 55 -11.94 -14.99 1.36
N THR A 56 -12.34 -14.28 0.31
CA THR A 56 -12.92 -14.89 -0.90
C THR A 56 -11.83 -15.35 -1.89
N PHE A 57 -10.91 -14.44 -2.22
CA PHE A 57 -10.03 -14.58 -3.39
C PHE A 57 -8.59 -14.94 -3.05
N ASP A 58 -8.10 -14.63 -1.85
CA ASP A 58 -6.78 -15.05 -1.39
C ASP A 58 -6.78 -16.56 -1.10
N LYS A 59 -5.87 -17.28 -1.76
CA LYS A 59 -5.64 -18.71 -1.55
C LYS A 59 -4.34 -18.99 -0.79
N CYS A 60 -3.53 -17.98 -0.48
CA CYS A 60 -2.42 -18.10 0.47
C CYS A 60 -2.93 -18.42 1.88
N ARG A 61 -4.07 -17.82 2.29
CA ARG A 61 -4.73 -18.08 3.59
C ARG A 61 -3.83 -17.83 4.80
N ARG A 62 -2.93 -16.86 4.66
CA ARG A 62 -2.10 -16.36 5.74
C ARG A 62 -2.86 -15.27 6.50
N ASP A 63 -2.63 -15.16 7.80
CA ASP A 63 -3.04 -13.97 8.53
C ASP A 63 -2.22 -12.76 8.05
N PHE A 64 -2.92 -11.68 7.71
CA PHE A 64 -2.33 -10.50 7.10
C PHE A 64 -2.66 -9.21 7.86
N VAL A 65 -3.35 -9.30 9.01
CA VAL A 65 -3.76 -8.11 9.76
C VAL A 65 -3.25 -8.13 11.20
N VAL A 66 -3.08 -6.94 11.76
CA VAL A 66 -2.91 -6.73 13.20
C VAL A 66 -4.07 -5.88 13.69
N GLU A 67 -4.66 -6.28 14.81
CA GLU A 67 -5.74 -5.53 15.44
C GLU A 67 -5.20 -4.37 16.29
N SER A 68 -5.79 -3.20 16.09
CA SER A 68 -5.80 -2.08 17.02
C SER A 68 -7.15 -2.08 17.73
N VAL A 69 -7.17 -2.31 19.03
CA VAL A 69 -8.40 -2.61 19.81
C VAL A 69 -9.30 -1.39 19.95
N PHE A 70 -8.71 -0.19 20.01
CA PHE A 70 -9.45 1.05 20.14
C PHE A 70 -8.72 2.23 19.49
N ARG A 71 -9.47 3.30 19.25
CA ARG A 71 -8.93 4.59 18.85
C ARG A 71 -8.64 5.43 20.08
N HIS A 72 -7.45 6.02 20.10
CA HIS A 72 -6.97 6.78 21.23
C HIS A 72 -6.57 8.18 20.78
N TYR A 73 -7.11 9.22 21.40
CA TYR A 73 -6.83 10.61 21.03
C TYR A 73 -6.09 11.31 22.16
N LEU A 74 -4.91 11.84 21.85
CA LEU A 74 -3.99 12.45 22.82
C LEU A 74 -3.83 13.95 22.58
N ASP A 75 -3.67 14.69 23.69
CA ASP A 75 -3.25 16.09 23.68
C ASP A 75 -1.73 16.24 23.53
N ILE A 76 -1.25 17.50 23.48
CA ILE A 76 0.17 17.79 23.29
C ILE A 76 1.07 17.36 24.46
N GLN A 77 0.49 17.08 25.62
CA GLN A 77 1.15 16.55 26.80
C GLN A 77 1.08 15.01 26.87
N GLY A 78 0.37 14.36 25.93
CA GLY A 78 0.18 12.92 25.90
C GLY A 78 -0.97 12.42 26.78
N ASN A 79 -1.84 13.30 27.28
CA ASN A 79 -3.01 12.88 28.05
C ASN A 79 -4.15 12.46 27.11
N GLU A 80 -4.93 11.46 27.52
CA GLU A 80 -6.13 11.03 26.81
C GLU A 80 -7.17 12.17 26.79
N ILE A 81 -7.54 12.62 25.58
CA ILE A 81 -8.65 13.53 25.33
C ILE A 81 -9.93 12.72 25.10
N HIS A 82 -9.83 11.63 24.34
CA HIS A 82 -10.96 10.84 23.87
C HIS A 82 -10.55 9.41 23.52
N ARG A 83 -11.50 8.48 23.65
CA ARG A 83 -11.33 7.07 23.31
C ARG A 83 -12.58 6.55 22.62
N GLU A 84 -12.38 5.75 21.57
CA GLU A 84 -13.46 5.00 20.92
C GLU A 84 -13.12 3.52 20.94
N ASP A 85 -13.94 2.74 21.63
CA ASP A 85 -13.84 1.28 21.68
C ASP A 85 -14.32 0.66 20.35
N TRP A 86 -13.48 0.81 19.35
CA TRP A 86 -13.73 0.32 18.00
C TRP A 86 -12.45 -0.29 17.42
N SER A 87 -12.47 -1.61 17.25
CA SER A 87 -11.38 -2.34 16.64
C SER A 87 -11.16 -1.93 15.18
N GLN A 88 -9.88 -1.79 14.83
CA GLN A 88 -9.44 -1.59 13.46
C GLN A 88 -8.31 -2.55 13.12
N TYR A 89 -8.33 -3.03 11.89
CA TYR A 89 -7.34 -3.98 11.39
C TYR A 89 -6.38 -3.24 10.46
N MET A 90 -5.09 -3.37 10.75
CA MET A 90 -4.02 -2.75 9.99
C MET A 90 -3.19 -3.83 9.31
N THR A 91 -2.59 -3.50 8.17
CA THR A 91 -1.67 -4.37 7.45
C THR A 91 -0.55 -3.53 6.86
N SER A 92 0.49 -4.16 6.31
CA SER A 92 1.48 -3.46 5.49
C SER A 92 1.14 -3.63 4.02
N TRP A 93 1.40 -2.58 3.23
CA TRP A 93 1.20 -2.58 1.79
C TRP A 93 1.96 -3.74 1.15
N ASP A 94 3.22 -3.95 1.54
CA ASP A 94 4.08 -4.98 0.97
C ASP A 94 3.50 -6.38 1.21
N LEU A 95 3.06 -6.68 2.44
CA LEU A 95 2.48 -7.99 2.76
C LEU A 95 1.30 -8.30 1.83
N VAL A 96 0.38 -7.35 1.69
CA VAL A 96 -0.78 -7.52 0.80
C VAL A 96 -0.32 -7.62 -0.65
N TYR A 97 0.60 -6.76 -1.10
CA TYR A 97 1.11 -6.77 -2.47
C TYR A 97 1.72 -8.13 -2.83
N TYR A 98 2.59 -8.69 -2.00
CA TYR A 98 3.23 -9.98 -2.25
C TYR A 98 2.25 -11.16 -2.18
N ILE A 99 1.29 -11.14 -1.23
CA ILE A 99 0.19 -12.13 -1.23
C ILE A 99 -0.61 -12.06 -2.54
N LEU A 100 -0.92 -10.86 -3.00
CA LEU A 100 -1.67 -10.67 -4.25
C LEU A 100 -0.84 -11.12 -5.47
N ARG A 101 0.46 -10.83 -5.53
CA ARG A 101 1.35 -11.36 -6.60
C ARG A 101 1.35 -12.89 -6.61
N SER A 102 1.53 -13.55 -5.45
CA SER A 102 1.42 -15.02 -5.37
C SER A 102 0.10 -15.55 -5.94
N ASN A 103 -1.02 -14.85 -5.69
CA ASN A 103 -2.32 -15.24 -6.23
C ASN A 103 -2.50 -14.93 -7.72
N PHE A 104 -1.90 -13.85 -8.21
CA PHE A 104 -2.08 -13.36 -9.57
C PHE A 104 -1.19 -14.07 -10.59
N ASP A 105 0.12 -14.06 -10.37
CA ASP A 105 1.13 -14.57 -11.31
C ASP A 105 2.04 -15.65 -10.72
N GLY A 106 1.80 -16.05 -9.46
CA GLY A 106 2.49 -17.19 -8.86
C GLY A 106 3.93 -16.89 -8.44
N ILE A 107 4.26 -15.61 -8.23
CA ILE A 107 5.56 -15.21 -7.70
C ILE A 107 5.77 -15.84 -6.31
N GLU A 108 6.89 -16.53 -6.15
CA GLU A 108 7.36 -17.00 -4.85
C GLU A 108 7.86 -15.83 -4.00
N ASN A 109 7.56 -15.87 -2.70
CA ASN A 109 8.05 -14.92 -1.72
C ASN A 109 7.96 -15.53 -0.31
N GLU A 110 8.49 -14.81 0.66
CA GLU A 110 8.58 -15.24 2.06
C GLU A 110 7.27 -15.09 2.84
N TYR A 111 6.28 -14.38 2.27
CA TYR A 111 5.01 -14.14 2.93
C TYR A 111 4.03 -15.30 2.75
N CYS A 112 3.98 -15.95 1.59
CA CYS A 112 3.14 -17.13 1.45
C CYS A 112 3.61 -18.11 0.39
N LYS A 113 3.25 -19.38 0.61
CA LYS A 113 3.39 -20.42 -0.41
C LYS A 113 2.50 -20.09 -1.60
N VAL A 114 3.05 -20.23 -2.79
CA VAL A 114 2.32 -19.99 -4.04
C VAL A 114 1.09 -20.91 -4.09
N PRO A 115 -0.13 -20.35 -4.16
CA PRO A 115 -1.35 -21.15 -4.23
C PRO A 115 -1.60 -21.65 -5.65
N ASP A 116 -2.61 -22.50 -5.80
CA ASP A 116 -3.07 -22.94 -7.11
C ASP A 116 -3.50 -21.77 -8.02
N GLN A 117 -3.04 -21.83 -9.26
CA GLN A 117 -3.16 -20.77 -10.27
C GLN A 117 -4.40 -20.95 -11.17
N ALA A 118 -5.41 -21.73 -10.74
CA ALA A 118 -6.63 -21.92 -11.50
C ALA A 118 -7.36 -20.60 -11.81
N GLY A 119 -7.98 -20.56 -12.99
CA GLY A 119 -8.70 -19.41 -13.53
C GLY A 119 -8.29 -19.14 -14.97
N GLY A 120 -8.49 -17.90 -15.41
CA GLY A 120 -7.98 -17.44 -16.70
C GLY A 120 -6.47 -17.17 -16.67
N LYS A 121 -5.89 -16.90 -17.85
CA LYS A 121 -4.45 -16.65 -18.00
C LYS A 121 -4.08 -15.27 -17.47
N THR A 122 -2.95 -15.17 -16.79
CA THR A 122 -2.43 -13.89 -16.27
C THR A 122 -1.08 -13.56 -16.88
N ILE A 123 -0.87 -12.28 -17.14
CA ILE A 123 0.43 -11.70 -17.53
C ILE A 123 0.63 -10.43 -16.70
N TYR A 124 1.81 -10.27 -16.14
CA TYR A 124 2.25 -9.06 -15.45
C TYR A 124 3.51 -8.54 -16.16
N ASP A 125 3.36 -7.45 -16.92
CA ASP A 125 4.48 -6.77 -17.57
C ASP A 125 4.87 -5.54 -16.73
N TYR A 126 6.15 -5.42 -16.41
CA TYR A 126 6.75 -4.22 -15.82
C TYR A 126 7.47 -3.41 -16.90
N ASP A 127 7.95 -2.22 -16.55
CA ASP A 127 8.48 -1.19 -17.47
C ASP A 127 7.50 -0.79 -18.58
N ALA A 128 6.20 -1.05 -18.40
CA ALA A 128 5.16 -0.85 -19.39
C ALA A 128 4.48 0.51 -19.20
N ASN A 129 5.05 1.53 -19.84
CA ASN A 129 4.58 2.90 -19.78
C ASN A 129 3.51 3.17 -20.84
N VAL A 130 2.23 3.21 -20.43
CA VAL A 130 1.13 3.52 -21.33
C VAL A 130 1.24 4.96 -21.83
N THR A 131 1.17 5.13 -23.15
CA THR A 131 1.31 6.42 -23.83
C THR A 131 0.03 6.87 -24.53
N ASN A 132 -0.84 5.93 -24.93
CA ASN A 132 -2.10 6.27 -25.60
C ASN A 132 -3.11 5.12 -25.52
N MET A 133 -4.38 5.43 -25.77
CA MET A 133 -5.43 4.43 -25.95
C MET A 133 -6.39 4.81 -27.08
N LYS A 134 -7.01 3.79 -27.67
CA LYS A 134 -8.10 3.94 -28.64
C LYS A 134 -9.22 2.97 -28.31
N VAL A 135 -10.46 3.42 -28.45
CA VAL A 135 -11.65 2.59 -28.30
C VAL A 135 -12.43 2.66 -29.60
N GLU A 136 -12.48 1.55 -30.33
CA GLU A 136 -13.12 1.47 -31.65
C GLU A 136 -13.85 0.12 -31.76
N ASN A 137 -15.07 0.12 -32.30
CA ASN A 137 -15.87 -1.10 -32.53
C ASN A 137 -16.04 -2.02 -31.28
N GLY A 138 -16.04 -1.45 -30.07
CA GLY A 138 -16.17 -2.21 -28.83
C GLY A 138 -14.88 -2.90 -28.35
N GLU A 139 -13.74 -2.63 -28.98
CA GLU A 139 -12.42 -3.13 -28.57
C GLU A 139 -11.55 -1.96 -28.09
N VAL A 140 -10.72 -2.20 -27.07
CA VAL A 140 -9.73 -1.24 -26.60
C VAL A 140 -8.35 -1.63 -27.13
N THR A 141 -7.65 -0.69 -27.75
CA THR A 141 -6.22 -0.80 -28.07
C THR A 141 -5.42 0.14 -27.18
N LEU A 142 -4.48 -0.40 -26.41
CA LEU A 142 -3.51 0.37 -25.65
C LEU A 142 -2.17 0.43 -26.39
N PHE A 143 -1.54 1.60 -26.37
CA PHE A 143 -0.19 1.83 -26.84
C PHE A 143 0.69 2.14 -25.64
N TYR A 144 1.83 1.48 -25.56
CA TYR A 144 2.75 1.60 -24.44
C TYR A 144 4.20 1.45 -24.90
N GLU A 145 5.12 1.99 -24.12
CA GLU A 145 6.55 1.79 -24.29
C GLU A 145 7.05 0.81 -23.23
N GLN A 146 7.84 -0.16 -23.65
CA GLN A 146 8.47 -1.15 -22.75
C GLN A 146 9.87 -1.47 -23.28
N GLU A 147 10.88 -1.37 -22.43
CA GLU A 147 12.29 -1.52 -22.79
C GLU A 147 12.66 -0.60 -23.98
N ASN A 148 12.20 0.65 -23.95
CA ASN A 148 12.36 1.64 -25.03
C ASN A 148 11.76 1.24 -26.39
N ARG A 149 10.82 0.28 -26.42
CA ARG A 149 10.13 -0.15 -27.64
C ARG A 149 8.65 0.17 -27.55
N LYS A 150 8.12 0.77 -28.62
CA LYS A 150 6.68 0.99 -28.78
C LYS A 150 5.99 -0.35 -29.05
N LYS A 151 5.01 -0.67 -28.22
CA LYS A 151 4.16 -1.86 -28.29
C LYS A 151 2.69 -1.44 -28.27
N SER A 152 1.83 -2.37 -28.65
CA SER A 152 0.39 -2.21 -28.53
C SER A 152 -0.27 -3.53 -28.15
N ILE A 153 -1.34 -3.44 -27.35
CA ILE A 153 -2.14 -4.59 -26.95
C ILE A 153 -3.63 -4.29 -27.11
N LYS A 154 -4.40 -5.32 -27.47
CA LYS A 154 -5.85 -5.26 -27.65
C LYS A 154 -6.57 -6.05 -26.57
N GLY A 155 -7.70 -5.54 -26.11
CA GLY A 155 -8.54 -6.19 -25.11
C GLY A 155 -10.00 -5.78 -25.21
N ASP A 156 -10.86 -6.60 -24.60
CA ASP A 156 -12.31 -6.35 -24.53
C ASP A 156 -12.63 -5.24 -23.52
N VAL A 157 -11.84 -5.14 -22.45
CA VAL A 157 -12.05 -4.20 -21.34
C VAL A 157 -10.71 -3.63 -20.89
N LEU A 158 -10.70 -2.33 -20.58
CA LEU A 158 -9.60 -1.62 -19.93
C LEU A 158 -10.00 -1.20 -18.51
N ILE A 159 -9.17 -1.55 -17.53
CA ILE A 159 -9.25 -1.05 -16.15
C ILE A 159 -8.08 -0.12 -15.88
N ALA A 160 -8.38 1.14 -15.58
CA ALA A 160 -7.39 2.15 -15.20
C ALA A 160 -7.16 2.12 -13.68
N ALA A 161 -6.08 1.47 -13.24
CA ALA A 161 -5.69 1.31 -11.85
C ALA A 161 -4.28 1.88 -11.56
N ASP A 162 -3.81 2.86 -12.34
CA ASP A 162 -2.45 3.40 -12.36
C ASP A 162 -2.21 4.58 -11.39
N GLY A 163 -3.06 4.65 -10.37
CA GLY A 163 -2.86 5.44 -9.16
C GLY A 163 -3.08 6.96 -9.30
N ALA A 164 -2.56 7.69 -8.33
CA ALA A 164 -2.79 9.13 -8.20
C ALA A 164 -2.21 9.95 -9.36
N SER A 165 -1.23 9.44 -10.08
CA SER A 165 -0.64 10.05 -11.29
C SER A 165 -1.01 9.24 -12.54
N SER A 166 -2.28 8.86 -12.65
CA SER A 166 -2.81 8.05 -13.74
C SER A 166 -2.59 8.69 -15.11
N SER A 167 -1.91 7.95 -15.98
CA SER A 167 -1.75 8.25 -17.41
C SER A 167 -3.07 8.14 -18.16
N ILE A 168 -3.90 7.14 -17.82
CA ILE A 168 -5.20 6.96 -18.46
C ILE A 168 -6.13 8.15 -18.15
N ARG A 169 -6.13 8.62 -16.90
CA ARG A 169 -6.91 9.81 -16.53
C ARG A 169 -6.45 11.06 -17.28
N ALA A 170 -5.14 11.24 -17.46
CA ALA A 170 -4.59 12.35 -18.23
C ALA A 170 -4.97 12.28 -19.73
N LEU A 171 -5.08 11.07 -20.30
CA LEU A 171 -5.54 10.88 -21.68
C LEU A 171 -7.04 11.20 -21.86
N LEU A 172 -7.88 10.86 -20.87
CA LEU A 172 -9.33 11.12 -20.91
C LEU A 172 -9.69 12.57 -20.59
N TYR A 173 -8.95 13.17 -19.66
CA TYR A 173 -9.22 14.49 -19.11
C TYR A 173 -7.93 15.31 -19.10
N PRO A 174 -7.44 15.78 -20.27
CA PRO A 174 -6.14 16.45 -20.39
C PRO A 174 -6.07 17.77 -19.61
N ASP A 175 -7.21 18.42 -19.39
CA ASP A 175 -7.31 19.68 -18.66
C ASP A 175 -7.48 19.49 -17.14
N LEU A 176 -7.56 18.24 -16.65
CA LEU A 176 -7.74 17.96 -15.23
C LEU A 176 -6.42 18.03 -14.47
N GLU A 177 -6.31 19.02 -13.59
CA GLU A 177 -5.09 19.25 -12.81
C GLU A 177 -5.17 18.67 -11.39
N ARG A 178 -4.06 18.11 -10.91
CA ARG A 178 -3.89 17.71 -9.51
C ARG A 178 -3.44 18.94 -8.70
N LYS A 179 -4.21 19.31 -7.69
CA LYS A 179 -3.89 20.41 -6.77
C LYS A 179 -3.33 19.88 -5.46
N TYR A 180 -2.24 20.48 -5.00
CA TYR A 180 -1.66 20.17 -3.69
C TYR A 180 -2.63 20.55 -2.57
N ALA A 181 -2.81 19.64 -1.60
CA ALA A 181 -3.77 19.79 -0.50
C ALA A 181 -3.31 20.78 0.59
N GLY A 182 -2.09 21.31 0.50
CA GLY A 182 -1.55 22.30 1.45
C GLY A 182 -0.72 21.72 2.60
N TYR A 183 -0.59 20.40 2.69
CA TYR A 183 0.17 19.71 3.73
C TYR A 183 0.92 18.49 3.18
N ILE A 184 1.96 18.09 3.90
CA ILE A 184 2.74 16.88 3.63
C ILE A 184 2.51 15.86 4.73
N ALA A 185 2.69 14.58 4.43
CA ALA A 185 2.81 13.52 5.42
C ALA A 185 4.25 13.04 5.48
N TRP A 186 4.83 13.01 6.68
CA TRP A 186 6.05 12.29 6.99
C TRP A 186 5.68 10.92 7.51
N ARG A 187 6.39 9.88 7.07
CA ARG A 187 6.15 8.49 7.51
C ARG A 187 7.45 7.85 8.00
N GLY A 188 7.32 6.93 8.93
CA GLY A 188 8.42 6.09 9.41
C GLY A 188 7.90 4.86 10.11
N THR A 189 8.71 3.80 10.14
CA THR A 189 8.43 2.54 10.81
C THR A 189 9.54 2.21 11.80
N ILE A 190 9.16 1.62 12.93
CA ILE A 190 10.08 1.17 13.98
C ILE A 190 9.65 -0.25 14.39
N LEU A 191 10.59 -1.17 14.58
CA LEU A 191 10.25 -2.50 15.11
C LEU A 191 9.60 -2.38 16.49
N GLU A 192 8.56 -3.16 16.74
CA GLU A 192 7.92 -3.19 18.06
C GLU A 192 8.91 -3.53 19.18
N SER A 193 9.87 -4.44 18.91
CA SER A 193 10.94 -4.84 19.83
C SER A 193 11.94 -3.74 20.18
N GLU A 194 11.98 -2.67 19.39
CA GLU A 194 12.88 -1.53 19.57
C GLU A 194 12.23 -0.34 20.29
N LEU A 195 10.93 -0.40 20.54
CA LEU A 195 10.22 0.63 21.28
C LEU A 195 10.65 0.65 22.74
N SER A 196 10.78 1.86 23.30
CA SER A 196 10.90 1.99 24.76
C SER A 196 9.60 1.53 25.45
N GLU A 197 9.70 1.00 26.67
CA GLU A 197 8.54 0.52 27.43
C GLU A 197 7.42 1.58 27.58
N PRO A 198 7.71 2.87 27.83
CA PRO A 198 6.65 3.90 27.86
C PRO A 198 5.94 4.09 26.53
N VAL A 199 6.67 4.03 25.41
CA VAL A 199 6.11 4.21 24.06
C VAL A 199 5.28 2.98 23.67
N ALA A 200 5.81 1.78 23.91
CA ALA A 200 5.09 0.54 23.68
C ALA A 200 3.77 0.54 24.48
N SER A 201 3.85 0.88 25.77
CA SER A 201 2.69 0.98 26.67
C SER A 201 1.67 2.03 26.23
N ALA A 202 2.08 3.07 25.49
CA ALA A 202 1.22 4.14 25.01
C ALA A 202 0.57 3.84 23.64
N LEU A 203 1.24 3.10 22.75
CA LEU A 203 0.89 3.03 21.34
C LEU A 203 0.56 1.61 20.81
N VAL A 204 1.07 0.54 21.45
CA VAL A 204 0.84 -0.84 21.01
C VAL A 204 -0.63 -1.24 21.26
N GLU A 205 -1.18 -2.05 20.35
CA GLU A 205 -2.60 -2.45 20.28
C GLU A 205 -3.61 -1.29 20.09
N ARG A 206 -3.16 -0.09 19.69
CA ARG A 206 -3.99 1.12 19.60
C ARG A 206 -3.84 1.83 18.26
N PHE A 207 -4.92 2.44 17.80
CA PHE A 207 -4.90 3.41 16.70
C PHE A 207 -4.88 4.82 17.31
N THR A 208 -3.67 5.35 17.50
CA THR A 208 -3.48 6.57 18.29
C THR A 208 -3.37 7.79 17.40
N PHE A 209 -4.14 8.81 17.71
CA PHE A 209 -4.08 10.15 17.14
C PHE A 209 -3.52 11.12 18.15
N PHE A 210 -2.67 12.02 17.68
CA PHE A 210 -2.20 13.18 18.42
C PHE A 210 -2.54 14.41 17.61
N HIS A 211 -3.16 15.41 18.25
CA HIS A 211 -3.56 16.65 17.60
C HIS A 211 -2.87 17.85 18.23
N ALA A 212 -2.28 18.68 17.37
CA ALA A 212 -1.79 20.00 17.73
C ALA A 212 -2.13 21.00 16.61
N PRO A 213 -2.16 22.31 16.88
CA PRO A 213 -2.35 23.31 15.84
C PRO A 213 -1.35 23.13 14.68
N GLY A 214 -1.85 22.80 13.49
CA GLY A 214 -1.03 22.61 12.28
C GLY A 214 -0.34 21.25 12.14
N THR A 215 -0.53 20.34 13.09
CA THR A 215 0.08 19.00 13.12
C THR A 215 -0.93 17.93 13.54
N GLN A 216 -0.94 16.81 12.81
CA GLN A 216 -1.58 15.58 13.28
C GLN A 216 -0.57 14.45 13.23
N ILE A 217 -0.44 13.68 14.31
CA ILE A 217 0.32 12.42 14.30
C ILE A 217 -0.66 11.27 14.40
N LEU A 218 -0.43 10.23 13.61
CA LEU A 218 -1.15 8.98 13.65
C LEU A 218 -0.15 7.85 13.86
N SER A 219 -0.45 6.92 14.76
CA SER A 219 0.39 5.75 14.99
C SER A 219 -0.38 4.47 15.21
N TYR A 220 0.13 3.37 14.67
CA TYR A 220 -0.45 2.04 14.82
C TYR A 220 0.53 0.94 14.46
N ILE A 221 0.19 -0.27 14.92
CA ILE A 221 0.98 -1.45 14.64
C ILE A 221 0.55 -2.10 13.32
N ILE A 222 1.52 -2.54 12.52
CA ILE A 222 1.35 -3.31 11.29
C ILE A 222 2.22 -4.58 11.33
N PRO A 223 1.89 -5.61 10.54
CA PRO A 223 2.85 -6.69 10.24
C PRO A 223 4.14 -6.11 9.67
N ALA A 224 5.29 -6.55 10.19
CA ALA A 224 6.58 -6.12 9.71
C ALA A 224 6.86 -6.62 8.29
N PHE A 225 7.61 -5.81 7.54
CA PHE A 225 8.12 -6.17 6.22
C PHE A 225 9.48 -6.85 6.37
N ILE A 226 9.61 -8.08 5.88
CA ILE A 226 10.78 -8.94 6.07
C ILE A 226 12.02 -8.28 5.45
N GLY A 227 11.94 -7.83 4.19
CA GLY A 227 13.08 -7.26 3.43
C GLY A 227 13.70 -5.96 3.95
N ILE A 228 13.13 -5.30 4.97
CA ILE A 228 13.76 -4.15 5.66
C ILE A 228 14.54 -4.61 6.91
N PHE A 229 14.12 -5.73 7.51
CA PHE A 229 14.60 -6.23 8.80
C PHE A 229 15.21 -7.64 8.70
N ASP A 230 15.66 -8.05 7.51
CA ASP A 230 16.13 -9.41 7.18
C ASP A 230 17.15 -9.99 8.18
N ASP A 231 17.97 -9.13 8.81
CA ASP A 231 18.99 -9.56 9.77
C ASP A 231 18.47 -9.73 11.23
N GLU A 232 17.20 -9.39 11.51
CA GLU A 232 16.66 -9.23 12.87
C GLU A 232 15.34 -10.01 13.13
N ILE A 233 14.87 -10.83 12.18
CA ILE A 233 13.58 -11.55 12.28
C ILE A 233 13.75 -13.08 12.26
N ASP A 234 13.45 -13.74 13.38
CA ASP A 234 13.41 -15.22 13.50
C ASP A 234 12.10 -15.84 12.95
N SER A 235 10.99 -15.08 12.92
CA SER A 235 9.70 -15.55 12.42
C SER A 235 8.86 -14.42 11.81
N PRO A 236 8.67 -14.41 10.48
CA PRO A 236 8.01 -13.30 9.76
C PRO A 236 6.50 -13.18 10.04
N GLU A 237 5.90 -14.13 10.74
CA GLU A 237 4.47 -14.12 11.08
C GLU A 237 4.15 -13.34 12.35
N THR A 238 5.16 -13.01 13.15
CA THR A 238 4.96 -12.43 14.49
C THR A 238 5.58 -11.04 14.66
N VAL A 239 6.46 -10.63 13.74
CA VAL A 239 7.12 -9.34 13.85
C VAL A 239 6.21 -8.23 13.36
N LYS A 240 6.21 -7.15 14.11
CA LYS A 240 5.32 -6.02 13.97
C LYS A 240 6.12 -4.74 14.03
N CYS A 241 5.64 -3.73 13.33
CA CYS A 241 6.22 -2.39 13.35
C CYS A 241 5.18 -1.37 13.80
N LEU A 242 5.62 -0.37 14.56
CA LEU A 242 4.88 0.85 14.75
C LEU A 242 5.10 1.74 13.52
N GLU A 243 4.05 2.05 12.77
CA GLU A 243 4.07 3.14 11.80
C GLU A 243 3.68 4.44 12.49
N ILE A 244 4.39 5.52 12.16
CA ILE A 244 4.06 6.88 12.57
C ILE A 244 3.89 7.74 11.33
N ARG A 245 2.78 8.46 11.25
CA ARG A 245 2.50 9.47 10.22
C ARG A 245 2.33 10.83 10.85
N LYS A 246 3.11 11.82 10.43
CA LYS A 246 2.95 13.21 10.85
C LYS A 246 2.51 14.06 9.68
N PHE A 247 1.35 14.68 9.78
CA PHE A 247 0.83 15.63 8.81
C PHE A 247 1.19 17.04 9.26
N ASP A 248 1.96 17.77 8.47
CA ASP A 248 2.36 19.15 8.76
C ASP A 248 2.01 20.10 7.61
N THR A 249 1.58 21.31 7.98
CA THR A 249 1.66 22.45 7.06
C THR A 249 3.13 22.90 6.97
N TYR A 250 3.61 23.21 5.76
CA TYR A 250 5.04 23.29 5.37
C TYR A 250 5.97 24.21 6.21
N LYS A 251 5.49 24.91 7.24
CA LYS A 251 6.21 25.98 7.92
C LYS A 251 6.95 25.60 9.21
N ASN A 252 6.64 24.49 9.87
CA ASN A 252 7.26 24.16 11.17
C ASN A 252 7.52 22.64 11.32
N PHE A 253 8.72 22.16 10.98
CA PHE A 253 9.14 20.80 11.29
C PHE A 253 10.12 20.80 12.47
N ASP A 254 9.73 20.22 13.60
CA ASP A 254 10.60 19.97 14.77
C ASP A 254 10.11 18.73 15.56
N PHE A 255 10.09 17.56 14.91
CA PHE A 255 9.75 16.29 15.58
C PHE A 255 10.97 15.38 15.60
N ASN A 256 11.47 15.06 16.79
CA ASN A 256 12.64 14.21 16.97
C ASN A 256 12.23 12.76 17.28
N PHE A 257 12.38 11.87 16.31
CA PHE A 257 12.10 10.44 16.45
C PHE A 257 13.00 9.74 17.48
N ASP A 258 14.18 10.29 17.79
CA ASP A 258 15.11 9.70 18.77
C ASP A 258 14.49 9.60 20.17
N GLN A 259 13.51 10.45 20.49
CA GLN A 259 12.81 10.41 21.78
C GLN A 259 11.91 9.18 21.94
N LEU A 260 11.59 8.48 20.85
CA LEU A 260 10.71 7.30 20.87
C LEU A 260 11.47 5.99 21.09
N LEU A 261 12.78 6.03 20.94
CA LEU A 261 13.64 4.85 20.85
C LEU A 261 14.10 4.31 22.19
N ALA A 262 14.24 2.98 22.28
CA ALA A 262 15.12 2.40 23.29
C ALA A 262 16.59 2.84 23.04
N PRO A 263 17.46 2.89 24.07
CA PRO A 263 18.85 3.37 23.94
C PRO A 263 19.76 2.69 22.90
N LYS A 264 19.28 1.65 22.21
CA LYS A 264 19.98 0.89 21.16
C LYS A 264 19.17 0.70 19.88
N ALA A 265 17.98 1.29 19.77
CA ALA A 265 17.09 1.08 18.64
C ALA A 265 17.59 1.80 17.38
N LYS A 266 17.44 1.15 16.23
CA LYS A 266 17.72 1.73 14.92
C LYS A 266 16.41 2.24 14.32
N VAL A 267 16.28 3.55 14.13
CA VAL A 267 15.15 4.06 13.32
C VAL A 267 15.48 3.83 11.86
N LEU A 268 14.66 3.02 11.20
CA LEU A 268 14.56 3.08 9.75
C LEU A 268 13.67 4.27 9.38
N THR A 269 14.20 5.47 9.59
CA THR A 269 13.55 6.73 9.22
C THR A 269 13.68 6.91 7.72
N HIS A 270 12.91 6.15 6.95
CA HIS A 270 12.69 6.44 5.54
C HIS A 270 11.60 7.49 5.46
N LEU A 271 12.05 8.72 5.62
CA LEU A 271 11.23 9.91 5.68
C LEU A 271 10.58 10.17 4.31
N GLN A 272 9.51 9.44 3.99
CA GLN A 272 8.78 9.64 2.75
C GLN A 272 7.86 10.86 2.89
N ILE A 273 8.06 11.86 2.03
CA ILE A 273 7.26 13.08 1.96
C ILE A 273 6.19 12.90 0.90
N ASP A 274 4.97 12.59 1.32
CA ASP A 274 3.85 12.53 0.39
C ASP A 274 3.16 13.88 0.26
N ARG A 275 3.15 14.45 -0.96
CA ARG A 275 2.27 15.57 -1.30
C ARG A 275 0.87 15.03 -1.61
N ILE A 276 -0.05 15.19 -0.66
CA ILE A 276 -1.45 14.81 -0.89
C ILE A 276 -2.06 15.82 -1.86
N GLY A 277 -2.84 15.33 -2.82
CA GLY A 277 -3.50 16.19 -3.80
C GLY A 277 -4.95 15.80 -4.05
N THR A 278 -5.71 16.76 -4.51
CA THR A 278 -7.12 16.62 -4.91
C THR A 278 -7.26 16.95 -6.40
N PHE A 279 -8.35 16.49 -7.02
CA PHE A 279 -8.67 16.77 -8.43
C PHE A 279 -9.82 17.78 -8.49
N THR A 280 -9.70 18.77 -9.38
CA THR A 280 -10.73 19.79 -9.64
C THR A 280 -10.82 20.09 -11.12
#